data_AF-A0A1S3IC81-F1
#
_entry.id   AF-A0A1S3IC81-F1
#
_cell.length_a   1.000
_cell.length_b   1.000
_cell.length_c   1.000
_cell.angle_alpha   90.00
_cell.angle_beta   90.00
_cell.angle_gamma   90.00
#
_symmetry.space_group_name_H-M   'P 1'
#
loop_
_entity.id
_entity.type
_entity.pdbx_description
1 polymer ?
#
loop_
_entity_poly.entity_id
_entity_poly.type
_entity_poly.pdbx_seq_one_letter_code
_entity_poly.pdbx_strand_id
1 'polypeptide(L)'
;MAADDSDTEPMDFQEEELASSSSSIADTKFDITIGHIEDIIMEDEFQDLQQKFLEKYYKEFDDSEENKFIYTDIHQEYINLVEKFIEEELTRRMQGFCMSEFSKQLV
;
A
#
# COMPACT_ATOMS: atom_id res chain seq x y z
N MET A 1 41.10 6.70 49.81
CA MET A 1 40.67 5.29 49.70
C MET A 1 39.28 5.18 50.32
N ALA A 2 38.39 4.43 49.67
CA ALA A 2 36.92 4.36 49.82
C ALA A 2 36.19 5.51 49.10
N ALA A 3 35.89 5.39 47.80
CA ALA A 3 34.87 4.56 47.13
C ALA A 3 33.58 5.40 46.94
N ASP A 4 33.53 6.05 45.78
CA ASP A 4 32.33 6.64 45.18
C ASP A 4 31.51 5.47 44.61
N ASP A 5 30.41 5.15 45.28
CA ASP A 5 29.51 4.06 44.90
C ASP A 5 28.51 4.61 43.87
N SER A 6 28.96 4.71 42.63
CA SER A 6 28.09 5.01 41.50
C SER A 6 27.26 3.75 41.21
N ASP A 7 26.10 3.67 41.85
CA ASP A 7 25.06 2.68 41.63
C ASP A 7 24.64 2.68 40.15
N THR A 8 25.36 1.88 39.36
CA THR A 8 25.06 1.66 37.95
C THR A 8 24.23 0.39 37.93
N GLU A 9 22.93 0.55 38.18
CA GLU A 9 21.93 -0.46 37.89
C GLU A 9 22.20 -0.99 36.47
N PRO A 10 22.39 -2.30 36.27
CA PRO A 10 22.54 -2.84 34.93
C PRO A 10 21.24 -2.51 34.19
N MET A 11 21.31 -1.58 33.25
CA MET A 11 20.23 -1.43 32.28
C MET A 11 20.13 -2.78 31.58
N ASP A 12 19.08 -3.52 31.93
CA ASP A 12 18.61 -4.66 31.17
C ASP A 12 18.26 -4.09 29.79
N PHE A 13 19.24 -4.13 28.89
CA PHE A 13 19.00 -3.98 27.47
C PHE A 13 18.10 -5.16 27.14
N GLN A 14 16.78 -4.94 27.25
CA GLN A 14 15.80 -5.78 26.60
C GLN A 14 16.22 -5.77 25.14
N GLU A 15 16.89 -6.87 24.78
CA GLU A 15 17.24 -7.22 23.42
C GLU A 15 15.92 -7.14 22.69
N GLU A 16 15.71 -6.01 22.01
CA GLU A 16 14.55 -5.78 21.17
C GLU A 16 14.47 -7.02 20.32
N GLU A 17 13.39 -7.79 20.48
CA GLU A 17 13.16 -9.05 19.77
C GLU A 17 13.01 -8.69 18.30
N LEU A 18 14.15 -8.46 17.65
CA LEU A 18 14.35 -8.40 16.22
C LEU A 18 13.96 -9.78 15.76
N ALA A 19 12.67 -9.91 15.46
CA ALA A 19 12.00 -11.11 15.04
C ALA A 19 12.98 -11.90 14.18
N SER A 20 13.45 -13.03 14.73
CA SER A 20 14.46 -13.88 14.11
C SER A 20 14.07 -14.08 12.65
N SER A 21 14.90 -13.53 11.76
CA SER A 21 14.60 -13.36 10.35
C SER A 21 14.46 -14.71 9.66
N SER A 22 13.26 -15.28 9.69
CA SER A 22 12.81 -16.28 8.73
C SER A 22 11.87 -15.61 7.73
N SER A 23 12.33 -14.56 7.03
CA SER A 23 11.53 -14.04 5.92
C SER A 23 11.43 -15.13 4.88
N SER A 24 10.23 -15.66 4.67
CA SER A 24 10.02 -16.57 3.56
C SER A 24 10.26 -15.81 2.25
N ILE A 25 10.65 -16.51 1.18
CA ILE A 25 10.77 -15.88 -0.16
C ILE A 25 9.44 -15.23 -0.59
N ALA A 26 8.31 -15.74 -0.08
CA ALA A 26 7.00 -15.14 -0.29
C ALA A 26 6.88 -13.78 0.42
N ASP A 27 7.30 -13.67 1.67
CA ASP A 27 7.27 -12.40 2.42
C ASP A 27 8.14 -11.33 1.73
N THR A 28 9.34 -11.71 1.26
CA THR A 28 10.20 -10.79 0.52
C THR A 28 9.57 -10.33 -0.81
N LYS A 29 8.87 -11.20 -1.52
CA LYS A 29 8.17 -10.83 -2.77
C LYS A 29 6.96 -9.93 -2.49
N PHE A 30 6.26 -10.18 -1.38
CA PHE A 30 5.15 -9.35 -0.93
C PHE A 30 5.63 -7.93 -0.62
N ASP A 31 6.67 -7.79 0.20
CA ASP A 31 7.26 -6.49 0.56
C ASP A 31 7.73 -5.71 -0.67
N ILE A 32 8.39 -6.39 -1.62
CA ILE A 32 8.81 -5.77 -2.90
C ILE A 32 7.60 -5.29 -3.71
N THR A 33 6.54 -6.08 -3.77
CA THR A 33 5.32 -5.71 -4.52
C THR A 33 4.66 -4.49 -3.87
N ILE A 34 4.56 -4.44 -2.54
CA ILE A 34 4.03 -3.29 -1.81
C ILE A 34 4.86 -2.04 -2.07
N GLY A 35 6.20 -2.14 -2.04
CA GLY A 35 7.07 -1.01 -2.38
C GLY A 35 6.83 -0.49 -3.80
N HIS A 36 6.65 -1.38 -4.78
CA HIS A 36 6.29 -0.96 -6.13
C HIS A 36 4.91 -0.31 -6.22
N ILE A 37 3.92 -0.76 -5.45
CA ILE A 37 2.60 -0.11 -5.39
C ILE A 37 2.73 1.30 -4.79
N GLU A 38 3.51 1.47 -3.72
CA GLU A 38 3.77 2.77 -3.13
C GLU A 38 4.40 3.73 -4.14
N ASP A 39 5.41 3.26 -4.89
CA ASP A 39 6.02 4.04 -5.97
C ASP A 39 4.99 4.45 -7.03
N ILE A 40 4.17 3.50 -7.51
CA ILE A 40 3.13 3.76 -8.54
C ILE A 40 2.11 4.80 -8.06
N ILE A 41 1.69 4.76 -6.80
CA ILE A 41 0.70 5.70 -6.25
C ILE A 41 1.29 7.12 -6.10
N MET A 42 2.58 7.21 -5.80
CA MET A 42 3.29 8.49 -5.65
C MET A 42 3.65 9.14 -6.99
N GLU A 43 3.55 8.42 -8.09
CA GLU A 43 3.89 8.92 -9.43
C GLU A 43 2.82 9.85 -10.01
N ASP A 44 3.28 10.86 -10.76
CA ASP A 44 2.41 11.85 -11.40
C ASP A 44 1.40 11.21 -12.36
N GLU A 45 1.73 10.08 -12.99
CA GLU A 45 0.85 9.38 -13.93
C GLU A 45 -0.43 8.87 -13.24
N PHE A 46 -0.30 8.36 -12.01
CA PHE A 46 -1.45 7.92 -11.22
C PHE A 46 -2.30 9.10 -10.74
N GLN A 47 -1.67 10.18 -10.30
CA GLN A 47 -2.36 11.41 -9.90
C GLN A 47 -3.12 12.03 -11.07
N ASP A 48 -2.52 12.07 -12.26
CA ASP A 48 -3.17 12.51 -13.50
C ASP A 48 -4.37 11.64 -13.88
N LEU A 49 -4.25 10.31 -13.70
CA LEU A 49 -5.33 9.36 -13.95
C LEU A 49 -6.51 9.60 -13.00
N GLN A 50 -6.24 9.77 -11.70
CA GLN A 50 -7.28 10.11 -10.72
C GLN A 50 -7.92 11.48 -11.02
N GLN A 51 -7.11 12.49 -11.34
CA GLN A 51 -7.58 13.83 -11.65
C GLN A 51 -8.50 13.83 -12.88
N LYS A 52 -8.12 13.14 -13.97
CA LYS A 52 -8.95 13.00 -15.18
C LYS A 52 -10.28 12.31 -14.88
N PHE A 53 -10.26 11.29 -14.03
CA PHE A 53 -11.48 10.62 -13.60
C PHE A 53 -12.39 11.53 -12.77
N LEU A 54 -11.81 12.28 -11.84
CA LEU A 54 -12.55 13.23 -11.01
C LEU A 54 -13.14 14.36 -11.86
N GLU A 55 -12.38 14.93 -12.79
CA GLU A 55 -12.87 15.97 -13.72
C GLU A 55 -14.03 15.50 -14.60
N LYS A 56 -14.11 14.20 -14.88
CA LYS A 56 -15.23 13.61 -15.63
C LYS A 56 -16.51 13.55 -14.79
N TYR A 57 -16.40 13.24 -13.50
CA TYR A 57 -17.55 12.91 -12.65
C TYR A 57 -17.85 13.90 -11.53
N TYR A 58 -17.04 14.95 -11.32
CA TYR A 58 -17.22 15.88 -10.20
C TYR A 58 -18.60 16.55 -10.15
N LYS A 59 -19.27 16.73 -11.30
CA LYS A 59 -20.62 17.31 -11.38
C LYS A 59 -21.72 16.35 -10.95
N GLU A 60 -21.44 15.05 -11.01
CA GLU A 60 -22.39 14.02 -10.61
C GLU A 60 -22.45 13.91 -9.09
N PHE A 61 -21.37 14.22 -8.39
CA PHE A 61 -21.32 14.26 -6.93
C PHE A 61 -21.92 15.57 -6.40
N ASP A 62 -22.97 15.45 -5.59
CA ASP A 62 -23.52 16.55 -4.80
C ASP A 62 -23.34 16.31 -3.29
N ASP A 63 -23.48 17.38 -2.52
CA ASP A 63 -23.33 17.37 -1.05
C ASP A 63 -24.62 16.93 -0.35
N SER A 64 -25.45 16.12 -1.02
CA SER A 64 -26.68 15.59 -0.45
C SER A 64 -26.41 14.26 0.28
N GLU A 65 -27.18 13.97 1.33
CA GLU A 65 -27.06 12.69 2.06
C GLU A 65 -27.61 11.49 1.25
N GLU A 66 -28.28 11.73 0.12
CA GLU A 66 -28.84 10.66 -0.73
C GLU A 66 -27.86 10.24 -1.83
N ASN A 67 -27.48 8.96 -1.83
CA ASN A 67 -26.66 8.39 -2.89
C ASN A 67 -27.46 8.29 -4.20
N LYS A 68 -26.87 8.80 -5.30
CA LYS A 68 -27.45 8.61 -6.63
C LYS A 68 -27.17 7.19 -7.11
N PHE A 69 -28.09 6.60 -7.86
CA PHE A 69 -27.90 5.27 -8.47
C PHE A 69 -26.62 5.18 -9.32
N ILE A 70 -26.30 6.28 -10.01
CA ILE A 70 -25.09 6.40 -10.85
C ILE A 70 -23.78 6.29 -10.04
N TYR A 71 -23.78 6.50 -8.72
CA TYR A 71 -22.57 6.37 -7.90
C TYR A 71 -22.05 4.93 -7.91
N THR A 72 -22.93 3.93 -8.04
CA THR A 72 -22.52 2.52 -8.16
C THR A 72 -21.73 2.32 -9.45
N ASP A 73 -22.22 2.86 -10.56
CA ASP A 73 -21.59 2.74 -11.87
C ASP A 73 -20.25 3.48 -11.90
N ILE A 74 -20.20 4.69 -11.34
CA ILE A 74 -18.97 5.51 -11.21
C ILE A 74 -17.94 4.77 -10.34
N HIS A 75 -18.36 4.21 -9.21
CA HIS A 75 -17.47 3.47 -8.33
C HIS A 75 -16.90 2.22 -8.99
N GLN A 76 -17.73 1.45 -9.72
CA GLN A 76 -17.25 0.29 -10.48
C GLN A 76 -16.28 0.70 -11.60
N GLU A 77 -16.55 1.80 -12.30
CA GLU A 77 -15.64 2.33 -13.32
C GLU A 77 -14.30 2.73 -12.70
N TYR A 78 -14.32 3.40 -11.54
CA TYR A 78 -13.11 3.81 -10.83
C TYR A 78 -12.26 2.61 -10.38
N ILE A 79 -12.89 1.60 -9.77
CA ILE A 79 -12.20 0.36 -9.36
C ILE A 79 -11.54 -0.28 -10.57
N ASN A 80 -12.30 -0.50 -11.65
CA ASN A 80 -11.75 -1.13 -12.86
C ASN A 80 -10.60 -0.33 -13.47
N LEU A 81 -10.68 1.01 -13.44
CA LEU A 81 -9.65 1.89 -13.94
C LEU A 81 -8.35 1.75 -13.12
N VAL A 82 -8.47 1.84 -11.79
CA VAL A 82 -7.33 1.80 -10.86
C VAL A 82 -6.72 0.41 -10.79
N GLU A 83 -7.53 -0.64 -10.65
CA GLU A 83 -7.06 -2.03 -10.62
C GLU A 83 -6.28 -2.38 -11.89
N LYS A 84 -6.83 -2.02 -13.05
CA LYS A 84 -6.17 -2.25 -14.33
C LYS A 84 -4.85 -1.49 -14.45
N PHE A 85 -4.82 -0.23 -14.03
CA PHE A 85 -3.60 0.58 -14.07
C PHE A 85 -2.49 -0.02 -13.19
N ILE A 86 -2.83 -0.40 -11.95
CA ILE A 86 -1.88 -1.01 -11.01
C ILE A 86 -1.40 -2.36 -11.55
N GLU A 87 -2.29 -3.20 -12.08
CA GLU A 87 -1.91 -4.49 -12.66
C GLU A 87 -0.95 -4.34 -13.85
N GLU A 88 -1.22 -3.38 -14.74
CA GLU A 88 -0.35 -3.08 -15.90
C GLU A 88 1.03 -2.59 -15.45
N GLU A 89 1.10 -1.67 -14.49
CA GLU A 89 2.36 -1.14 -13.96
C GLU A 89 3.16 -2.20 -13.19
N LEU A 90 2.50 -3.02 -12.36
CA LEU A 90 3.17 -4.11 -11.64
C LEU A 90 3.68 -5.18 -12.61
N THR A 91 2.92 -5.52 -13.66
CA THR A 91 3.36 -6.48 -14.69
C THR A 91 4.53 -5.92 -15.50
N ARG A 92 4.60 -4.61 -15.71
CA ARG A 92 5.73 -3.93 -16.36
C ARG A 92 6.99 -3.95 -15.49
N ARG A 93 6.85 -3.74 -14.17
CA ARG A 93 7.99 -3.71 -13.22
C ARG A 93 8.46 -5.12 -12.82
N MET A 94 7.56 -6.08 -12.72
CA MET A 94 7.83 -7.44 -12.26
C MET A 94 7.43 -8.48 -13.33
N GLN A 95 8.42 -9.14 -13.93
CA GLN A 95 8.15 -10.23 -14.88
C GLN A 95 7.46 -11.41 -14.20
N GLY A 96 6.32 -11.83 -14.74
CA GLY A 96 5.54 -12.95 -14.22
C GLY A 96 4.71 -12.62 -12.98
N PHE A 97 4.46 -11.33 -12.71
CA PHE A 97 3.52 -10.92 -11.68
C PHE A 97 2.10 -11.43 -12.00
N CYS A 98 1.37 -11.84 -10.96
CA CYS A 98 0.00 -12.32 -11.06
C CYS A 98 -0.84 -11.67 -9.96
N MET A 99 -1.68 -10.71 -10.34
CA MET A 99 -2.53 -9.99 -9.39
C MET A 99 -3.42 -10.95 -8.58
N SER A 100 -3.94 -12.01 -9.22
CA SER A 100 -4.78 -13.01 -8.53
C SER A 100 -4.06 -13.84 -7.46
N GLU A 101 -2.73 -13.99 -7.57
CA GLU A 101 -1.91 -14.65 -6.56
C GLU A 101 -1.58 -13.69 -5.43
N PHE A 102 -1.28 -12.43 -5.76
CA PHE A 102 -1.03 -11.38 -4.80
C PHE A 102 -2.26 -11.06 -3.93
N SER A 103 -3.46 -10.92 -4.52
CA SER A 103 -4.69 -10.67 -3.75
C SER A 103 -5.03 -11.76 -2.74
N LYS A 104 -4.59 -13.01 -2.97
CA LYS A 104 -4.75 -14.11 -2.01
C LYS A 104 -3.81 -14.01 -0.81
N GLN A 105 -2.71 -13.25 -0.93
CA GLN A 105 -1.78 -12.99 0.17
C GLN A 105 -2.27 -11.84 1.06
N LEU A 106 -3.16 -10.99 0.55
CA LEU A 106 -3.76 -9.85 1.29
C LEU A 106 -4.98 -10.23 2.14
N VAL A 107 -5.58 -11.41 1.93
CA VAL A 107 -6.86 -11.85 2.53
C VAL A 107 -6.67 -12.99 3.54
#